data_AF-A0A1F3G4C1-F1
#
_entry.id   AF-A0A1F3G4C1-F1
#
_cell.length_a   1.000
_cell.length_b   1.000
_cell.length_c   1.000
_cell.angle_alpha   90.00
_cell.angle_beta   90.00
_cell.angle_gamma   90.00
#
_symmetry.space_group_name_H-M   'P 1'
#
loop_
_entity.id
_entity.type
_entity.pdbx_description
1 polymer ?
#
loop_
_entity_poly.entity_id
_entity_poly.type
_entity_poly.pdbx_seq_one_letter_code
_entity_poly.pdbx_strand_id
1 'polypeptide(L)'
;MNDKQENFLTMCKNVLNYLSSYVEIWGDNVVFSASRSALEVNISQINEFRNMQMVVIKGFAVDKLRKRELVCKSLMFIIGRIQSYSAVVGNIGLSKDLNYSYRSLIRMRDSLLGGIVSDVLLHANILLSELNVYGVNSVVLDDLRALYLSYESVLGRPRVAIANRKTATDRLKKLIRDTSRVLCMRLDRDVEVFMFSHPDFYNGYRNVRLIVDNVGHKVKIRGVVRDFVTGGVIRGVLVSLVEKDFSVKTSKYGVFSFKGLEPMSYCLDFKKRGYKDDFLGAVKVESDKMTRVDVKMKKDFG
;
A
#
# COMPACT_ATOMS: atom_id res chain seq x y z
N MET A 1 -2.08 14.34 6.66
CA MET A 1 -2.42 15.69 7.15
C MET A 1 -2.45 15.63 8.67
N ASN A 2 -2.48 16.77 9.37
CA ASN A 2 -2.76 16.79 10.81
C ASN A 2 -4.26 16.99 11.09
N ASP A 3 -4.68 16.82 12.34
CA ASP A 3 -6.10 16.88 12.73
C ASP A 3 -6.75 18.22 12.36
N LYS A 4 -6.04 19.34 12.55
CA LYS A 4 -6.54 20.67 12.15
C LYS A 4 -6.81 20.77 10.64
N GLN A 5 -5.92 20.20 9.83
CA GLN A 5 -6.06 20.17 8.38
C GLN A 5 -7.20 19.25 7.94
N GLU A 6 -7.41 18.12 8.64
CA GLU A 6 -8.54 17.21 8.38
C GLU A 6 -9.88 17.84 8.78
N ASN A 7 -9.95 18.55 9.92
CA ASN A 7 -11.13 19.32 10.33
C ASN A 7 -11.45 20.43 9.33
N PHE A 8 -10.42 21.14 8.84
CA PHE A 8 -10.58 22.14 7.78
C PHE A 8 -11.15 21.53 6.49
N LEU A 9 -10.61 20.38 6.04
CA LEU A 9 -11.11 19.68 4.86
C LEU A 9 -12.56 19.19 5.05
N THR A 10 -12.90 18.73 6.26
CA THR A 10 -14.25 18.30 6.61
C THR A 10 -15.25 19.46 6.51
N MET A 11 -14.88 20.62 7.05
CA MET A 11 -15.68 21.85 6.90
C MET A 11 -15.84 22.21 5.41
N CYS A 12 -14.78 22.17 4.61
CA CYS A 12 -14.87 22.47 3.16
C CYS A 12 -15.86 21.53 2.44
N LYS A 13 -15.88 20.24 2.81
CA LYS A 13 -16.83 19.25 2.27
C LYS A 13 -18.27 19.55 2.70
N ASN A 14 -18.48 19.94 3.95
CA ASN A 14 -19.81 20.34 4.44
C ASN A 14 -20.34 21.57 3.69
N VAL A 15 -19.48 22.55 3.40
CA VAL A 15 -19.82 23.70 2.55
C VAL A 15 -20.27 23.24 1.17
N LEU A 16 -19.50 22.40 0.47
CA LEU A 16 -19.90 21.90 -0.85
C LEU A 16 -21.20 21.10 -0.81
N ASN A 17 -21.38 20.25 0.20
CA ASN A 17 -22.61 19.47 0.35
C ASN A 17 -23.82 20.39 0.54
N TYR A 18 -23.71 21.38 1.41
CA TYR A 18 -24.75 22.39 1.61
C TYR A 18 -25.05 23.13 0.31
N LEU A 19 -24.03 23.68 -0.36
CA LEU A 19 -24.25 24.40 -1.61
C LEU A 19 -24.91 23.52 -2.68
N SER A 20 -24.59 22.23 -2.74
CA SER A 20 -25.20 21.30 -3.69
C SER A 20 -26.70 21.07 -3.45
N SER A 21 -27.21 21.32 -2.24
CA SER A 21 -28.64 21.26 -1.92
C SER A 21 -29.42 22.52 -2.31
N TYR A 22 -28.75 23.61 -2.67
CA TYR A 22 -29.38 24.91 -2.95
C TYR A 22 -29.02 25.47 -4.34
N VAL A 23 -28.77 24.59 -5.32
CA VAL A 23 -28.38 24.99 -6.70
C VAL A 23 -29.41 25.94 -7.32
N GLU A 24 -30.70 25.77 -7.01
CA GLU A 24 -31.77 26.65 -7.52
C GLU A 24 -31.62 28.12 -7.05
N ILE A 25 -30.94 28.38 -5.93
CA ILE A 25 -30.75 29.75 -5.39
C ILE A 25 -29.55 30.45 -6.04
N TRP A 26 -28.43 29.73 -6.20
CA TRP A 26 -27.17 30.33 -6.63
C TRP A 26 -26.73 29.94 -8.05
N GLY A 27 -27.37 28.94 -8.67
CA GLY A 27 -26.92 28.31 -9.93
C GLY A 27 -26.75 29.31 -11.07
N ASP A 28 -27.67 30.27 -11.18
CA ASP A 28 -27.65 31.32 -12.21
C ASP A 28 -26.58 32.40 -11.94
N ASN A 29 -26.08 32.49 -10.70
CA ASN A 29 -25.00 33.42 -10.37
C ASN A 29 -23.65 32.84 -10.80
N VAL A 30 -23.22 33.22 -12.01
CA VAL A 30 -21.97 32.74 -12.64
C VAL A 30 -20.74 32.96 -11.76
N VAL A 31 -20.67 34.08 -11.02
CA VAL A 31 -19.53 34.39 -10.14
C VAL A 31 -19.47 33.42 -8.96
N PHE A 32 -20.61 33.22 -8.28
CA PHE A 32 -20.72 32.28 -7.17
C PHE A 32 -20.46 30.84 -7.62
N SER A 33 -21.04 30.44 -8.76
CA SER A 33 -20.79 29.15 -9.41
C SER A 33 -19.31 28.90 -9.69
N ALA A 34 -18.58 29.91 -10.19
CA ALA A 34 -17.14 29.81 -10.41
C ALA A 34 -16.35 29.63 -9.10
N SER A 35 -16.75 30.33 -8.03
CA SER A 35 -16.11 30.24 -6.72
C SER A 35 -16.36 28.88 -6.04
N ARG A 36 -17.57 28.31 -6.16
CA ARG A 36 -17.89 26.93 -5.74
C ARG A 36 -17.05 25.91 -6.50
N SER A 37 -16.96 26.03 -7.82
CA SER A 37 -16.15 25.13 -8.65
C SER A 37 -14.66 25.17 -8.29
N ALA A 38 -14.12 26.35 -7.98
CA ALA A 38 -12.74 26.48 -7.51
C ALA A 38 -12.50 25.74 -6.17
N LEU A 39 -13.47 25.79 -5.25
CA LEU A 39 -13.42 25.04 -3.99
C LEU A 39 -13.45 23.52 -4.25
N GLU A 40 -14.32 23.06 -5.15
CA GLU A 40 -14.44 21.65 -5.53
C GLU A 40 -13.14 21.08 -6.12
N VAL A 41 -12.53 21.81 -7.06
CA VAL A 41 -11.22 21.44 -7.64
C VAL A 41 -10.16 21.31 -6.56
N ASN A 42 -10.08 22.29 -5.65
CA ASN A 42 -9.11 22.26 -4.56
C ASN A 42 -9.32 21.09 -3.61
N ILE A 43 -10.58 20.78 -3.24
CA ILE A 43 -10.89 19.61 -2.40
C ILE A 43 -10.50 18.31 -3.09
N SER A 44 -10.77 18.18 -4.40
CA SER A 44 -10.37 17.02 -5.19
C SER A 44 -8.86 16.81 -5.15
N GLN A 45 -8.08 17.86 -5.44
CA GLN A 45 -6.62 17.82 -5.40
C GLN A 45 -6.09 17.54 -3.97
N ILE A 46 -6.70 18.11 -2.94
CA ILE A 46 -6.35 17.80 -1.54
C ILE A 46 -6.54 16.32 -1.25
N ASN A 47 -7.68 15.73 -1.65
CA ASN A 47 -7.92 14.29 -1.43
C ASN A 47 -6.90 13.43 -2.20
N GLU A 48 -6.52 13.81 -3.41
CA GLU A 48 -5.51 13.11 -4.21
C GLU A 48 -4.14 13.09 -3.51
N PHE A 49 -3.61 14.26 -3.14
CA PHE A 49 -2.32 14.35 -2.45
C PHE A 49 -2.39 13.77 -1.04
N ARG A 50 -3.52 13.88 -0.34
CA ARG A 50 -3.75 13.20 0.95
C ARG A 50 -3.59 11.68 0.78
N ASN A 51 -4.21 11.09 -0.23
CA ASN A 51 -4.09 9.66 -0.51
C ASN A 51 -2.65 9.26 -0.83
N MET A 52 -1.91 10.08 -1.60
CA MET A 52 -0.47 9.86 -1.84
C MET A 52 0.35 9.92 -0.55
N GLN A 53 0.03 10.85 0.35
CA GLN A 53 0.75 11.01 1.63
C GLN A 53 0.52 9.82 2.57
N MET A 54 -0.69 9.23 2.54
CA MET A 54 -1.12 8.11 3.38
C MET A 54 -0.45 6.76 3.06
N VAL A 55 0.22 6.63 1.91
CA VAL A 55 0.85 5.38 1.47
C VAL A 55 1.89 4.90 2.49
N VAL A 56 1.87 3.63 2.89
CA VAL A 56 2.87 3.02 3.76
C VAL A 56 4.21 2.88 3.07
N ILE A 57 5.29 3.28 3.75
CA ILE A 57 6.67 3.04 3.25
C ILE A 57 7.30 1.78 3.87
N LYS A 58 7.09 1.50 5.17
CA LYS A 58 7.69 0.32 5.86
C LYS A 58 7.29 -0.99 5.20
N GLY A 59 6.03 -1.14 4.83
CA GLY A 59 5.52 -2.28 4.07
C GLY A 59 6.21 -2.54 2.74
N PHE A 60 6.58 -1.50 1.97
CA PHE A 60 7.35 -1.72 0.73
C PHE A 60 8.75 -2.24 1.00
N ALA A 61 9.39 -1.82 2.09
CA ALA A 61 10.70 -2.33 2.48
C ALA A 61 10.61 -3.80 2.92
N VAL A 62 9.56 -4.17 3.65
CA VAL A 62 9.31 -5.55 4.08
C VAL A 62 8.98 -6.46 2.89
N ASP A 63 8.09 -6.03 1.98
CA ASP A 63 7.76 -6.78 0.76
C ASP A 63 9.01 -7.02 -0.10
N LYS A 64 9.82 -5.97 -0.31
CA LYS A 64 11.10 -6.08 -1.02
C LYS A 64 12.02 -7.12 -0.38
N LEU A 65 12.22 -7.05 0.94
CA LEU A 65 13.07 -7.98 1.66
C LEU A 65 12.56 -9.42 1.52
N ARG A 66 11.25 -9.62 1.68
CA ARG A 66 10.63 -10.95 1.60
C ARG A 66 10.75 -11.58 0.22
N LYS A 67 10.51 -10.82 -0.85
CA LYS A 67 10.74 -11.29 -2.22
C LYS A 67 12.21 -11.63 -2.46
N ARG A 68 13.12 -10.85 -1.89
CA ARG A 68 14.55 -11.15 -1.94
C ARG A 68 14.88 -12.47 -1.25
N GLU A 69 14.33 -12.73 -0.07
CA GLU A 69 14.52 -14.00 0.63
C GLU A 69 14.02 -15.20 -0.20
N LEU A 70 12.89 -15.07 -0.90
CA LEU A 70 12.37 -16.10 -1.79
C LEU A 70 13.33 -16.36 -2.96
N VAL A 71 13.81 -15.30 -3.63
CA VAL A 71 14.82 -15.41 -4.69
C VAL A 71 16.08 -16.09 -4.16
N CYS A 72 16.64 -15.64 -3.04
CA CYS A 72 17.86 -16.21 -2.48
C CYS A 72 17.70 -17.68 -2.07
N LYS A 73 16.54 -18.09 -1.52
CA LYS A 73 16.26 -19.49 -1.19
C LYS A 73 16.20 -20.37 -2.43
N SER A 74 15.45 -19.96 -3.44
CA SER A 74 15.34 -20.70 -4.71
C SER A 74 16.68 -20.79 -5.44
N LEU A 75 17.45 -19.70 -5.41
CA LEU A 75 18.78 -19.64 -6.02
C LEU A 75 19.77 -20.58 -5.33
N MET A 76 19.76 -20.63 -3.99
CA MET A 76 20.60 -21.55 -3.21
C MET A 76 20.26 -23.02 -3.47
N PHE A 77 18.98 -23.36 -3.67
CA PHE A 77 18.58 -24.71 -4.04
C PHE A 77 19.25 -25.13 -5.36
N ILE A 78 19.15 -24.31 -6.40
CA ILE A 78 19.72 -24.60 -7.72
C ILE A 78 21.26 -24.66 -7.66
N ILE A 79 21.90 -23.68 -7.01
CA ILE A 79 23.37 -23.66 -6.83
C ILE A 79 23.86 -24.95 -6.17
N GLY A 80 23.20 -25.40 -5.10
CA GLY A 80 23.58 -26.64 -4.41
C GLY A 80 23.47 -27.88 -5.30
N ARG A 81 22.49 -27.94 -6.21
CA ARG A 81 22.35 -29.04 -7.17
C ARG A 81 23.42 -29.00 -8.27
N ILE A 82 23.73 -27.81 -8.78
CA ILE A 82 24.83 -27.65 -9.75
C ILE A 82 26.18 -28.05 -9.12
N GLN A 83 26.43 -27.65 -7.88
CA GLN A 83 27.64 -28.05 -7.14
C GLN A 83 27.70 -29.58 -6.94
N SER A 84 26.58 -30.21 -6.56
CA SER A 84 26.51 -31.66 -6.40
C SER A 84 26.79 -32.40 -7.72
N TYR A 85 26.22 -31.95 -8.83
CA TYR A 85 26.50 -32.51 -10.16
C TYR A 85 27.98 -32.30 -10.55
N SER A 86 28.51 -31.12 -10.32
CA SER A 86 29.91 -30.77 -10.65
C SER A 86 30.92 -31.63 -9.90
N ALA A 87 30.61 -31.99 -8.64
CA ALA A 87 31.43 -32.89 -7.84
C ALA A 87 31.50 -34.31 -8.41
N VAL A 88 30.42 -34.80 -9.03
CA VAL A 88 30.37 -36.13 -9.67
C VAL A 88 31.15 -36.15 -10.98
N VAL A 89 31.04 -35.08 -11.78
CA VAL A 89 31.73 -34.97 -13.09
C VAL A 89 33.20 -34.57 -12.94
N GLY A 90 33.62 -34.12 -11.76
CA GLY A 90 34.98 -33.62 -11.51
C GLY A 90 35.24 -32.23 -12.10
N ASN A 91 34.19 -31.47 -12.45
CA ASN A 91 34.31 -30.11 -12.97
C ASN A 91 34.43 -29.10 -11.81
N ILE A 92 35.65 -28.96 -11.29
CA ILE A 92 35.95 -28.09 -10.14
C ILE A 92 35.75 -26.60 -10.48
N GLY A 93 35.88 -26.20 -11.75
CA GLY A 93 35.71 -24.81 -12.19
C GLY A 93 34.30 -24.29 -11.94
N LEU A 94 33.30 -25.02 -12.46
CA LEU A 94 31.87 -24.66 -12.31
C LEU A 94 31.45 -24.58 -10.83
N SER A 95 31.98 -25.46 -9.98
CA SER A 95 31.69 -25.43 -8.54
C SER A 95 32.31 -24.22 -7.82
N LYS A 96 33.48 -23.75 -8.26
CA LYS A 96 34.14 -22.56 -7.68
C LYS A 96 33.46 -21.28 -8.15
N ASP A 97 33.06 -21.22 -9.41
CA ASP A 97 32.41 -20.06 -10.01
C ASP A 97 31.03 -19.78 -9.36
N LEU A 98 30.34 -20.84 -8.93
CA LEU A 98 29.03 -20.75 -8.27
C LEU A 98 29.09 -20.89 -6.74
N ASN A 99 30.22 -20.52 -6.11
CA ASN A 99 30.37 -20.62 -4.66
C ASN A 99 29.76 -19.42 -3.91
N TYR A 100 28.42 -19.40 -3.81
CA TYR A 100 27.69 -18.38 -3.07
C TYR A 100 27.08 -18.92 -1.78
N SER A 101 27.07 -18.10 -0.73
CA SER A 101 26.31 -18.37 0.49
C SER A 101 25.03 -17.55 0.55
N TYR A 102 23.99 -18.08 1.20
CA TYR A 102 22.72 -17.36 1.42
C TYR A 102 22.94 -15.97 2.04
N ARG A 103 23.84 -15.88 3.03
CA ARG A 103 24.17 -14.62 3.71
C ARG A 103 24.83 -13.60 2.78
N SER A 104 25.61 -14.05 1.80
CA SER A 104 26.18 -13.17 0.78
C SER A 104 25.09 -12.66 -0.17
N LEU A 105 24.24 -13.56 -0.68
CA LEU A 105 23.14 -13.25 -1.61
C LEU A 105 22.11 -12.28 -1.02
N ILE A 106 21.77 -12.41 0.26
CA ILE A 106 20.79 -11.53 0.89
C ILE A 106 21.33 -10.11 1.15
N ARG A 107 22.66 -9.93 1.23
CA ARG A 107 23.29 -8.64 1.60
C ARG A 107 23.92 -7.88 0.44
N MET A 108 24.13 -8.51 -0.71
CA MET A 108 24.75 -7.87 -1.88
C MET A 108 23.89 -6.74 -2.48
N ARG A 109 24.45 -6.00 -3.42
CA ARG A 109 23.71 -4.96 -4.15
C ARG A 109 22.65 -5.59 -5.06
N ASP A 110 21.54 -4.87 -5.24
CA ASP A 110 20.43 -5.32 -6.08
C ASP A 110 20.87 -5.59 -7.54
N SER A 111 21.76 -4.76 -8.08
CA SER A 111 22.32 -4.93 -9.42
C SER A 111 23.17 -6.21 -9.57
N LEU A 112 23.93 -6.57 -8.54
CA LEU A 112 24.75 -7.78 -8.55
C LEU A 112 23.91 -9.05 -8.47
N LEU A 113 22.84 -9.03 -7.65
CA LEU A 113 21.93 -10.16 -7.52
C LEU A 113 21.29 -10.52 -8.87
N GLY A 114 20.92 -9.53 -9.68
CA GLY A 114 20.38 -9.76 -11.03
C GLY A 114 21.35 -10.43 -11.99
N GLY A 115 22.63 -10.06 -11.93
CA GLY A 115 23.69 -10.72 -12.69
C GLY A 115 23.83 -12.19 -12.31
N ILE A 116 23.86 -12.49 -11.01
CA ILE A 116 24.01 -13.86 -10.50
C ILE A 116 22.80 -14.72 -10.83
N VAL A 117 21.57 -14.20 -10.72
CA VAL A 117 20.38 -14.97 -11.12
C VAL A 117 20.44 -15.32 -12.61
N SER A 118 20.82 -14.36 -13.45
CA SER A 118 20.96 -14.60 -14.90
C SER A 118 22.02 -15.66 -15.20
N ASP A 119 23.17 -15.58 -14.53
CA ASP A 119 24.29 -16.52 -14.69
C ASP A 119 23.93 -17.94 -14.25
N VAL A 120 23.26 -18.10 -13.10
CA VAL A 120 22.80 -19.41 -12.62
C VAL A 120 21.74 -20.00 -13.54
N LEU A 121 20.78 -19.19 -14.00
CA LEU A 121 19.78 -19.66 -14.97
C LEU A 121 20.42 -20.11 -16.28
N LEU A 122 21.45 -19.42 -16.77
CA LEU A 122 22.19 -19.81 -17.97
C LEU A 122 22.82 -21.19 -17.80
N HIS A 123 23.62 -21.39 -16.75
CA HIS A 123 24.28 -22.66 -16.47
C HIS A 123 23.29 -23.81 -16.22
N ALA A 124 22.21 -23.55 -15.48
CA ALA A 124 21.19 -24.56 -15.20
C ALA A 124 20.42 -24.99 -16.46
N ASN A 125 20.16 -24.08 -17.39
CA ASN A 125 19.50 -24.42 -18.65
C ASN A 125 20.42 -25.25 -19.56
N ILE A 126 21.72 -24.97 -19.58
CA ILE A 126 22.71 -25.76 -20.34
C ILE A 126 22.76 -27.21 -19.82
N LEU A 127 22.66 -27.41 -18.51
CA LEU A 127 22.78 -28.71 -17.84
C LEU A 127 21.41 -29.33 -17.47
N LEU A 128 20.33 -28.93 -18.16
CA LEU A 128 18.98 -29.23 -17.71
C LEU A 128 18.68 -30.74 -17.68
N SER A 129 19.17 -31.49 -18.67
CA SER A 129 18.99 -32.94 -18.76
C SER A 129 19.59 -33.66 -17.55
N GLU A 130 20.78 -33.25 -17.15
CA GLU A 130 21.58 -33.86 -16.10
C GLU A 130 21.06 -33.46 -14.72
N LEU A 131 20.69 -32.18 -14.56
CA LEU A 131 20.17 -31.66 -13.30
C LEU A 131 18.74 -32.12 -12.97
N ASN A 132 18.01 -32.67 -13.95
CA ASN A 132 16.67 -33.20 -13.72
C ASN A 132 16.67 -34.31 -12.65
N VAL A 133 17.69 -35.17 -12.64
CA VAL A 133 17.87 -36.24 -11.63
C VAL A 133 18.15 -35.65 -10.24
N TYR A 134 18.70 -34.44 -10.17
CA TYR A 134 18.97 -33.70 -8.94
C TYR A 134 17.78 -32.83 -8.49
N GLY A 135 16.64 -32.91 -9.18
CA GLY A 135 15.41 -32.18 -8.86
C GLY A 135 15.34 -30.76 -9.40
N VAL A 136 16.20 -30.39 -10.36
CA VAL A 136 16.09 -29.12 -11.10
C VAL A 136 15.55 -29.41 -12.49
N ASN A 137 14.29 -29.05 -12.72
CA ASN A 137 13.63 -29.15 -14.02
C ASN A 137 13.23 -27.76 -14.52
N SER A 138 12.61 -27.68 -15.71
CA SER A 138 12.19 -26.41 -16.31
C SER A 138 11.26 -25.59 -15.41
N VAL A 139 10.35 -26.26 -14.69
CA VAL A 139 9.42 -25.61 -13.76
C VAL A 139 10.15 -24.86 -12.65
N VAL A 140 11.20 -25.47 -12.06
CA VAL A 140 12.01 -24.83 -11.01
C VAL A 140 12.75 -23.60 -11.54
N LEU A 141 13.23 -23.64 -12.78
CA LEU A 141 13.93 -22.50 -13.39
C LEU A 141 12.96 -21.36 -13.74
N ASP A 142 11.77 -21.69 -14.23
CA ASP A 142 10.71 -20.71 -14.49
C ASP A 142 10.19 -20.08 -13.20
N ASP A 143 10.08 -20.84 -12.11
CA ASP A 143 9.75 -20.33 -10.78
C ASP A 143 10.81 -19.33 -10.27
N LEU A 144 12.11 -19.64 -10.40
CA LEU A 144 13.17 -18.70 -10.04
C LEU A 144 13.08 -17.41 -10.88
N ARG A 145 12.86 -17.53 -12.19
CA ARG A 145 12.69 -16.38 -13.09
C ARG A 145 11.49 -15.52 -12.69
N ALA A 146 10.36 -16.15 -12.39
CA ALA A 146 9.15 -15.46 -11.93
C ALA A 146 9.37 -14.75 -10.58
N LEU A 147 10.05 -15.41 -9.63
CA LEU A 147 10.42 -14.81 -8.35
C LEU A 147 11.31 -13.58 -8.55
N TYR A 148 12.32 -13.66 -9.42
CA TYR A 148 13.21 -12.54 -9.70
C TYR A 148 12.50 -11.36 -10.37
N LEU A 149 11.66 -11.60 -11.38
CA LEU A 149 10.84 -10.54 -12.00
C LEU A 149 9.91 -9.86 -10.98
N SER A 150 9.34 -10.65 -10.06
CA SER A 150 8.51 -10.13 -8.98
C SER A 150 9.30 -9.22 -8.00
N TYR A 151 10.58 -9.53 -7.76
CA TYR A 151 11.50 -8.75 -6.94
C TYR A 151 11.96 -7.46 -7.66
N GLU A 152 12.31 -7.59 -8.94
CA GLU A 152 12.74 -6.47 -9.78
C GLU A 152 11.67 -5.37 -9.85
N SER A 153 10.40 -5.77 -10.00
CA SER A 153 9.26 -4.84 -10.02
C SER A 153 9.09 -3.99 -8.75
N VAL A 154 9.72 -4.37 -7.63
CA VAL A 154 9.61 -3.65 -6.35
C VAL A 154 10.87 -2.90 -5.91
N LEU A 155 11.98 -3.01 -6.65
CA LEU A 155 13.29 -2.45 -6.26
C LEU A 155 13.23 -0.95 -5.93
N GLY A 156 12.55 -0.18 -6.78
CA GLY A 156 12.43 1.28 -6.67
C GLY A 156 11.26 1.78 -5.83
N ARG A 157 10.29 0.92 -5.49
CA ARG A 157 9.03 1.34 -4.83
C ARG A 157 9.24 2.08 -3.51
N PRO A 158 10.15 1.66 -2.60
CA PRO A 158 10.40 2.41 -1.37
C PRO A 158 10.88 3.85 -1.62
N ARG A 159 11.81 4.04 -2.57
CA ARG A 159 12.38 5.36 -2.86
C ARG A 159 11.35 6.28 -3.53
N VAL A 160 10.58 5.75 -4.48
CA VAL A 160 9.48 6.47 -5.13
C VAL A 160 8.41 6.86 -4.10
N ALA A 161 8.06 5.96 -3.18
CA ALA A 161 7.07 6.25 -2.13
C ALA A 161 7.52 7.38 -1.19
N ILE A 162 8.81 7.42 -0.81
CA ILE A 162 9.39 8.52 -0.02
C ILE A 162 9.29 9.85 -0.78
N ALA A 163 9.69 9.87 -2.05
CA ALA A 163 9.65 11.07 -2.89
C ALA A 163 8.20 11.58 -3.05
N ASN A 164 7.26 10.69 -3.37
CA ASN A 164 5.85 11.02 -3.54
C ASN A 164 5.24 11.58 -2.25
N ARG A 165 5.54 10.99 -1.08
CA ARG A 165 5.06 11.50 0.20
C ARG A 165 5.59 12.91 0.49
N LYS A 166 6.87 13.18 0.19
CA LYS A 166 7.44 14.52 0.34
C LYS A 166 6.71 15.53 -0.56
N THR A 167 6.60 15.23 -1.85
CA THR A 167 5.87 16.06 -2.82
C THR A 167 4.42 16.32 -2.39
N ALA A 168 3.70 15.27 -1.98
CA ALA A 168 2.33 15.38 -1.50
C ALA A 168 2.21 16.26 -0.26
N THR A 169 3.15 16.14 0.69
CA THR A 169 3.18 16.98 1.89
C THR A 169 3.32 18.46 1.55
N ASP A 170 4.21 18.80 0.60
CA ASP A 170 4.43 20.19 0.20
C ASP A 170 3.25 20.74 -0.62
N ARG A 171 2.67 19.92 -1.51
CA ARG A 171 1.46 20.28 -2.28
C ARG A 171 0.26 20.52 -1.37
N LEU A 172 0.03 19.68 -0.37
CA LEU A 172 -1.04 19.86 0.61
C LEU A 172 -0.93 21.19 1.37
N LYS A 173 0.28 21.58 1.80
CA LYS A 173 0.51 22.88 2.46
C LYS A 173 0.11 24.06 1.56
N LYS A 174 0.39 23.98 0.25
CA LYS A 174 0.00 25.02 -0.71
C LYS A 174 -1.51 25.01 -0.92
N LEU A 175 -2.10 23.85 -1.22
CA LEU A 175 -3.52 23.71 -1.49
C LEU A 175 -4.40 24.15 -0.33
N ILE A 176 -4.02 23.85 0.91
CA ILE A 176 -4.80 24.29 2.08
C ILE A 176 -4.83 25.82 2.18
N ARG A 177 -3.71 26.50 1.90
CA ARG A 177 -3.66 27.97 1.86
C ARG A 177 -4.48 28.53 0.70
N ASP A 178 -4.35 27.94 -0.48
CA ASP A 178 -5.10 28.37 -1.67
C ASP A 178 -6.61 28.16 -1.48
N THR A 179 -7.01 27.04 -0.86
CA THR A 179 -8.40 26.74 -0.49
C THR A 179 -8.94 27.75 0.51
N SER A 180 -8.15 28.10 1.53
CA SER A 180 -8.53 29.14 2.48
C SER A 180 -8.77 30.47 1.79
N ARG A 181 -7.96 30.83 0.78
CA ARG A 181 -8.18 32.06 -0.02
C ARG A 181 -9.45 31.99 -0.85
N VAL A 182 -9.74 30.86 -1.50
CA VAL A 182 -11.01 30.69 -2.24
C VAL A 182 -12.20 30.88 -1.32
N LEU A 183 -12.14 30.38 -0.08
CA LEU A 183 -13.20 30.60 0.88
C LEU A 183 -13.31 32.08 1.29
N CYS A 184 -12.25 32.68 1.85
CA CYS A 184 -12.36 34.01 2.48
C CYS A 184 -12.35 35.20 1.52
N MET A 185 -11.70 35.06 0.36
CA MET A 185 -11.58 36.13 -0.64
C MET A 185 -12.63 36.01 -1.75
N ARG A 186 -13.33 34.88 -1.85
CA ARG A 186 -14.37 34.67 -2.87
C ARG A 186 -15.68 34.21 -2.27
N LEU A 187 -15.85 32.94 -1.89
CA LEU A 187 -17.15 32.41 -1.48
C LEU A 187 -17.80 33.20 -0.31
N ASP A 188 -17.01 33.55 0.71
CA ASP A 188 -17.47 34.33 1.86
C ASP A 188 -17.85 35.78 1.47
N ARG A 189 -17.40 36.29 0.32
CA ARG A 189 -17.77 37.59 -0.24
C ARG A 189 -18.95 37.49 -1.21
N ASP A 190 -18.92 36.50 -2.08
CA ASP A 190 -19.93 36.27 -3.10
C ASP A 190 -21.27 35.89 -2.46
N VAL A 191 -21.27 35.21 -1.30
CA VAL A 191 -22.49 34.82 -0.60
C VAL A 191 -23.30 36.01 -0.08
N GLU A 192 -22.66 37.16 0.13
CA GLU A 192 -23.32 38.37 0.67
C GLU A 192 -24.43 38.89 -0.26
N VAL A 193 -24.35 38.59 -1.57
CA VAL A 193 -25.42 38.93 -2.55
C VAL A 193 -26.76 38.28 -2.19
N PHE A 194 -26.72 37.16 -1.46
CA PHE A 194 -27.92 36.44 -1.03
C PHE A 194 -28.42 36.85 0.36
N MET A 195 -27.74 37.77 1.06
CA MET A 195 -28.07 38.12 2.45
C MET A 195 -29.51 38.62 2.62
N PHE A 196 -29.97 39.47 1.71
CA PHE A 196 -31.32 40.05 1.78
C PHE A 196 -32.36 39.23 1.01
N SER A 197 -31.97 38.59 -0.09
CA SER A 197 -32.91 37.83 -0.94
C SER A 197 -33.18 36.43 -0.40
N HIS A 198 -32.19 35.80 0.26
CA HIS A 198 -32.27 34.43 0.77
C HIS A 198 -31.54 34.31 2.12
N PRO A 199 -32.07 34.93 3.19
CA PRO A 199 -31.39 35.01 4.50
C PRO A 199 -31.12 33.64 5.13
N ASP A 200 -32.02 32.66 4.98
CA ASP A 200 -31.81 31.30 5.49
C ASP A 200 -30.66 30.59 4.76
N PHE A 201 -30.56 30.78 3.44
CA PHE A 201 -29.46 30.24 2.65
C PHE A 201 -28.12 30.82 3.11
N TYR A 202 -28.06 32.15 3.28
CA TYR A 202 -26.90 32.87 3.80
C TYR A 202 -26.50 32.36 5.20
N ASN A 203 -27.44 32.30 6.13
CA ASN A 203 -27.17 31.85 7.51
C ASN A 203 -26.72 30.38 7.55
N GLY A 204 -27.36 29.50 6.78
CA GLY A 204 -26.94 28.11 6.66
C GLY A 204 -25.54 27.97 6.09
N TYR A 205 -25.16 28.78 5.09
CA TYR A 205 -23.78 28.84 4.60
C TYR A 205 -22.80 29.22 5.72
N ARG A 206 -23.08 30.28 6.48
CA ARG A 206 -22.21 30.72 7.59
C ARG A 206 -22.06 29.63 8.67
N ASN A 207 -23.13 28.90 8.95
CA ASN A 207 -23.12 27.80 9.92
C ASN A 207 -22.23 26.63 9.46
N VAL A 208 -22.33 26.20 8.19
CA VAL A 208 -21.49 25.10 7.67
C VAL A 208 -20.03 25.49 7.46
N ARG A 209 -19.69 26.80 7.51
CA ARG A 209 -18.32 27.32 7.48
C ARG A 209 -17.58 27.20 8.83
N LEU A 210 -18.28 26.86 9.91
CA LEU A 210 -17.67 26.61 11.21
C LEU A 210 -16.84 25.32 11.19
N ILE A 211 -15.62 25.40 11.69
CA ILE A 211 -14.74 24.23 11.83
C ILE A 211 -15.04 23.58 13.18
N VAL A 212 -15.55 22.35 13.14
CA VAL A 212 -15.76 21.52 14.33
C VAL A 212 -14.51 20.70 14.58
N ASP A 213 -14.07 20.65 15.84
CA ASP A 213 -12.95 19.80 16.23
C ASP A 213 -13.42 18.35 16.43
N ASN A 214 -13.19 17.52 15.41
CA ASN A 214 -13.54 16.11 15.45
C ASN A 214 -12.33 15.31 15.96
N VAL A 215 -12.23 15.14 17.27
CA VAL A 215 -11.23 14.22 17.86
C VAL A 215 -11.60 12.79 17.44
N GLY A 216 -10.73 12.18 16.63
CA GLY A 216 -11.04 11.07 15.74
C GLY A 216 -11.86 9.91 16.32
N HIS A 217 -12.92 9.53 15.61
CA HIS A 217 -13.61 8.27 15.87
C HIS A 217 -12.67 7.08 15.57
N LYS A 218 -12.68 6.09 16.47
CA LYS A 218 -11.81 4.90 16.47
C LYS A 218 -11.91 4.15 15.13
N VAL A 219 -10.98 4.38 14.22
CA VAL A 219 -10.91 3.70 12.93
C VAL A 219 -10.50 2.24 13.11
N LYS A 220 -11.03 1.34 12.26
CA LYS A 220 -10.88 -0.11 12.42
C LYS A 220 -10.59 -0.82 11.10
N ILE A 221 -9.64 -1.73 11.12
CA ILE A 221 -9.53 -2.80 10.11
C ILE A 221 -10.22 -4.03 10.70
N ARG A 222 -11.08 -4.67 9.91
CA ARG A 222 -11.64 -5.99 10.24
C ARG A 222 -11.52 -6.87 9.02
N GLY A 223 -11.12 -8.13 9.21
CA GLY A 223 -11.04 -9.05 8.10
C GLY A 223 -11.26 -10.50 8.48
N VAL A 224 -11.33 -11.34 7.44
CA VAL A 224 -11.45 -12.79 7.52
C VAL A 224 -10.31 -13.41 6.72
N VAL A 225 -9.73 -14.49 7.25
CA VAL A 225 -8.71 -15.28 6.56
C VAL A 225 -9.28 -16.64 6.22
N ARG A 226 -9.14 -17.03 4.95
CA ARG A 226 -9.65 -18.27 4.37
C ARG A 226 -8.55 -19.06 3.68
N ASP A 227 -8.74 -20.36 3.58
CA ASP A 227 -7.92 -21.25 2.76
C ASP A 227 -8.28 -21.06 1.29
N PHE A 228 -7.25 -20.92 0.46
CA PHE A 228 -7.39 -20.59 -0.96
C PHE A 228 -8.16 -21.65 -1.75
N VAL A 229 -8.01 -22.93 -1.39
CA VAL A 229 -8.58 -24.08 -2.14
C VAL A 229 -9.97 -24.40 -1.64
N THR A 230 -10.12 -24.57 -0.33
CA THR A 230 -11.38 -25.01 0.29
C THR A 230 -12.35 -23.86 0.55
N GLY A 231 -11.88 -22.61 0.58
CA GLY A 231 -12.66 -21.45 1.00
C GLY A 231 -13.01 -21.43 2.51
N GLY A 232 -12.59 -22.46 3.25
CA GLY A 232 -12.81 -22.60 4.69
C GLY A 232 -12.02 -21.56 5.48
N VAL A 233 -12.54 -21.16 6.65
CA VAL A 233 -11.89 -20.16 7.49
C VAL A 233 -10.66 -20.73 8.21
N ILE A 234 -9.61 -19.92 8.36
CA ILE A 234 -8.36 -20.36 9.02
C ILE A 234 -8.26 -19.75 10.42
N ARG A 235 -8.28 -20.59 11.45
CA ARG A 235 -8.10 -20.20 12.86
C ARG A 235 -6.64 -20.03 13.25
N GLY A 236 -6.37 -19.03 14.08
CA GLY A 236 -5.08 -18.82 14.73
C GLY A 236 -3.95 -18.46 13.76
N VAL A 237 -4.27 -17.76 12.67
CA VAL A 237 -3.30 -17.05 11.82
C VAL A 237 -2.84 -15.83 12.60
N LEU A 238 -1.52 -15.66 12.74
CA LEU A 238 -0.95 -14.44 13.29
C LEU A 238 -1.04 -13.34 12.23
N VAL A 239 -1.80 -12.29 12.50
CA VAL A 239 -1.95 -11.12 11.65
C VAL A 239 -1.24 -9.96 12.33
N SER A 240 -0.26 -9.37 11.65
CA SER A 240 0.56 -8.29 12.19
C SER A 240 0.40 -7.01 11.37
N LEU A 241 0.21 -5.88 12.04
CA LEU A 241 0.37 -4.54 11.48
C LEU A 241 1.86 -4.24 11.40
N VAL A 242 2.38 -4.18 10.18
CA VAL A 242 3.81 -4.01 9.92
C VAL A 242 4.33 -2.69 10.50
N GLU A 243 3.49 -1.65 10.53
CA GLU A 243 3.87 -0.29 10.94
C GLU A 243 3.90 -0.09 12.46
N LYS A 244 3.04 -0.79 13.20
CA LYS A 244 2.83 -0.54 14.64
C LYS A 244 3.31 -1.69 15.54
N ASP A 245 3.98 -2.70 14.98
CA ASP A 245 4.43 -3.93 15.66
C ASP A 245 3.33 -4.59 16.52
N PHE A 246 2.06 -4.34 16.16
CA PHE A 246 0.88 -4.89 16.80
C PHE A 246 0.45 -6.14 16.06
N SER A 247 0.09 -7.18 16.79
CA SER A 247 -0.41 -8.41 16.18
C SER A 247 -1.63 -8.97 16.92
N VAL A 248 -2.47 -9.68 16.18
CA VAL A 248 -3.64 -10.40 16.68
C VAL A 248 -3.67 -11.77 16.03
N LYS A 249 -4.33 -12.75 16.67
CA LYS A 249 -4.59 -14.05 16.06
C LYS A 249 -6.02 -14.14 15.55
N THR A 250 -6.24 -14.77 14.40
CA THR A 250 -7.60 -15.01 13.91
C THR A 250 -8.38 -15.92 14.87
N SER A 251 -9.64 -15.57 15.08
CA SER A 251 -10.58 -16.34 15.92
C SER A 251 -10.94 -17.70 15.29
N LYS A 252 -11.81 -18.48 15.96
CA LYS A 252 -12.35 -19.74 15.41
C LYS A 252 -13.12 -19.58 14.09
N TYR A 253 -13.60 -18.36 13.80
CA TYR A 253 -14.29 -18.03 12.54
C TYR A 253 -13.35 -17.39 11.50
N GLY A 254 -12.02 -17.44 11.72
CA GLY A 254 -11.04 -16.80 10.82
C GLY A 254 -10.99 -15.27 10.89
N VAL A 255 -11.77 -14.65 11.78
CA VAL A 255 -11.89 -13.19 11.89
C VAL A 255 -10.74 -12.57 12.69
N PHE A 256 -10.22 -11.43 12.24
CA PHE A 256 -9.30 -10.55 12.98
C PHE A 256 -9.81 -9.09 12.99
N SER A 257 -9.33 -8.27 13.93
CA SER A 257 -9.63 -6.83 13.97
C SER A 257 -8.55 -6.01 14.67
N PHE A 258 -8.22 -4.86 14.08
CA PHE A 258 -7.44 -3.79 14.69
C PHE A 258 -8.31 -2.57 14.89
N LYS A 259 -8.17 -1.90 16.04
CA LYS A 259 -8.96 -0.73 16.43
C LYS A 259 -8.03 0.41 16.82
N GLY A 260 -8.52 1.65 16.74
CA GLY A 260 -7.73 2.83 17.13
C GLY A 260 -6.60 3.13 16.14
N LEU A 261 -6.86 2.87 14.86
CA LEU A 261 -5.92 3.17 13.79
C LEU A 261 -6.07 4.63 13.34
N GLU A 262 -4.96 5.18 12.88
CA GLU A 262 -4.95 6.49 12.23
C GLU A 262 -5.35 6.34 10.76
N PRO A 263 -5.98 7.35 10.13
CA PRO A 263 -6.23 7.36 8.70
C PRO A 263 -4.92 7.32 7.89
N MET A 264 -4.55 6.13 7.44
CA MET A 264 -3.42 5.89 6.54
C MET A 264 -3.60 4.54 5.84
N SER A 265 -2.75 4.22 4.88
CA SER A 265 -2.64 2.82 4.45
C SER A 265 -1.92 2.02 5.55
N TYR A 266 -2.20 0.72 5.64
CA TYR A 266 -1.47 -0.23 6.50
C TYR A 266 -1.05 -1.45 5.68
N CYS A 267 0.03 -2.11 6.10
CA CYS A 267 0.42 -3.42 5.58
C CYS A 267 0.15 -4.50 6.62
N LEU A 268 -0.44 -5.60 6.15
CA LEU A 268 -0.78 -6.75 6.99
C LEU A 268 0.10 -7.94 6.60
N ASP A 269 0.82 -8.48 7.56
CA ASP A 269 1.59 -9.72 7.43
C ASP A 269 0.80 -10.87 8.05
N PHE A 270 0.71 -12.00 7.35
CA PHE A 270 -0.07 -13.17 7.76
C PHE A 270 0.85 -14.38 7.87
N LYS A 271 0.92 -14.97 9.07
CA LYS A 271 1.79 -16.13 9.36
C LYS A 271 1.03 -17.26 10.02
N LYS A 272 1.21 -18.47 9.49
CA LYS A 272 0.63 -19.69 10.04
C LYS A 272 1.43 -20.92 9.60
N ARG A 273 1.86 -21.75 10.55
CA ARG A 273 2.47 -23.06 10.25
C ARG A 273 1.55 -23.89 9.34
N GLY A 274 2.12 -24.44 8.27
CA GLY A 274 1.39 -25.23 7.26
C GLY A 274 0.74 -24.40 6.15
N TYR A 275 0.89 -23.07 6.18
CA TYR A 275 0.49 -22.18 5.10
C TYR A 275 1.70 -21.36 4.65
N LYS A 276 1.73 -21.04 3.36
CA LYS A 276 2.65 -20.05 2.84
C LYS A 276 2.28 -18.73 3.51
N ASP A 277 3.29 -18.06 4.06
CA ASP A 277 3.10 -16.71 4.58
C ASP A 277 2.38 -15.88 3.50
N ASP A 278 1.60 -14.88 3.90
CA ASP A 278 0.93 -13.95 2.98
C ASP A 278 1.19 -12.51 3.39
N PHE A 279 1.08 -11.58 2.46
CA PHE A 279 1.33 -10.15 2.67
C PHE A 279 0.32 -9.32 1.89
N LEU A 280 -0.46 -8.52 2.61
CA LEU A 280 -1.36 -7.57 2.00
C LEU A 280 -0.84 -6.15 2.20
N GLY A 281 -0.38 -5.56 1.10
CA GLY A 281 0.08 -4.17 1.09
C GLY A 281 -1.05 -3.16 0.96
N ALA A 282 -0.82 -1.95 1.47
CA ALA A 282 -1.60 -0.75 1.17
C ALA A 282 -3.11 -0.79 1.52
N VAL A 283 -3.50 -1.48 2.59
CA VAL A 283 -4.88 -1.48 3.10
C VAL A 283 -5.26 -0.07 3.55
N LYS A 284 -6.08 0.62 2.74
CA LYS A 284 -6.46 2.02 3.00
C LYS A 284 -7.44 2.13 4.16
N VAL A 285 -7.08 2.94 5.15
CA VAL A 285 -7.93 3.30 6.28
C VAL A 285 -8.23 4.79 6.19
N GLU A 286 -9.52 5.13 6.19
CA GLU A 286 -10.01 6.51 6.12
C GLU A 286 -10.69 6.88 7.44
N SER A 287 -10.73 8.18 7.76
CA SER A 287 -11.53 8.69 8.87
C SER A 287 -12.99 8.20 8.76
N ASP A 288 -13.57 7.84 9.90
CA ASP A 288 -14.98 7.46 10.08
C ASP A 288 -15.48 6.24 9.29
N LYS A 289 -14.58 5.44 8.72
CA LYS A 289 -14.93 4.20 8.00
C LYS A 289 -14.26 2.96 8.60
N MET A 290 -14.98 1.85 8.58
CA MET A 290 -14.39 0.52 8.82
C MET A 290 -13.87 -0.06 7.50
N THR A 291 -12.59 -0.40 7.45
CA THR A 291 -12.01 -1.11 6.31
C THR A 291 -12.22 -2.61 6.49
N ARG A 292 -12.86 -3.25 5.50
CA ARG A 292 -13.05 -4.70 5.45
C ARG A 292 -12.01 -5.34 4.53
N VAL A 293 -11.45 -6.46 4.95
CA VAL A 293 -10.42 -7.20 4.21
C VAL A 293 -10.78 -8.69 4.17
N ASP A 294 -10.69 -9.32 3.00
CA ASP A 294 -10.78 -10.77 2.84
C ASP A 294 -9.47 -11.30 2.27
N VAL A 295 -8.89 -12.32 2.90
CA VAL A 295 -7.55 -12.84 2.57
C VAL A 295 -7.62 -14.34 2.36
N LYS A 296 -6.97 -14.83 1.30
CA LYS A 296 -6.94 -16.25 0.94
C LYS A 296 -5.50 -16.78 0.98
N MET A 297 -5.15 -17.52 2.03
CA MET A 297 -3.82 -18.11 2.18
C MET A 297 -3.73 -19.48 1.49
N LYS A 298 -2.60 -19.75 0.85
CA LYS A 298 -2.29 -21.05 0.23
C LYS A 298 -1.58 -21.97 1.24
N LYS A 299 -1.88 -23.26 1.24
CA LYS A 299 -1.12 -24.24 2.03
C LYS A 299 0.33 -24.32 1.54
N ASP A 300 1.23 -24.56 2.48
CA ASP A 300 2.62 -24.87 2.18
C ASP A 300 2.75 -26.39 2.18
N PHE A 301 2.88 -26.96 0.99
CA PHE A 301 3.32 -28.33 0.81
C PHE A 301 4.84 -28.21 0.75
N GLY A 302 5.49 -28.41 1.90
CA GLY A 302 6.92 -28.17 2.08
C GLY A 302 7.80 -28.95 1.11
#